data_AF-A0A7R7JAW3-F1
#
_entry.id   AF-A0A7R7JAW3-F1
#
_cell.length_a   1.000
_cell.length_b   1.000
_cell.length_c   1.000
_cell.angle_alpha   90.00
_cell.angle_beta   90.00
_cell.angle_gamma   90.00
#
_symmetry.space_group_name_H-M   'P 1'
#
loop_
_entity.id
_entity.type
_entity.pdbx_description
1 polymer ?
#
loop_
_entity_poly.entity_id
_entity_poly.type
_entity_poly.pdbx_seq_one_letter_code
_entity_poly.pdbx_strand_id
1 'polypeptide(L)'
;MKLTATQERILHAAAGRPSHDIEPLPPNVNAGIRQRVIDGLVKRGLVEFKRGVYRISTAGHEAIGKPPKTDKPTLRSGTKQARMIELLRRPKGASIEEIVAETGWLPHTVRGTMTNALKKRLGLTLTSEKAEGEPRRYRIA
;
A
#
# COMPACT_ATOMS: atom_id res chain seq x y z
N MET A 1 -22.03 -11.11 14.66
CA MET A 1 -22.46 -12.35 13.98
C MET A 1 -21.26 -13.29 13.88
N LYS A 2 -21.38 -14.54 14.32
CA LYS A 2 -20.25 -15.50 14.36
C LYS A 2 -19.94 -16.05 12.96
N LEU A 3 -18.67 -16.24 12.63
CA LEU A 3 -18.25 -16.94 11.40
C LEU A 3 -18.57 -18.42 11.54
N THR A 4 -18.92 -19.08 10.43
CA THR A 4 -19.01 -20.55 10.42
C THR A 4 -17.61 -21.14 10.31
N ALA A 5 -17.41 -22.38 10.81
CA ALA A 5 -16.10 -23.06 10.74
C ALA A 5 -15.53 -23.14 9.30
N THR A 6 -16.41 -23.28 8.30
CA THR A 6 -16.02 -23.26 6.88
C THR A 6 -15.53 -21.87 6.44
N GLN A 7 -16.24 -20.80 6.81
CA GLN A 7 -15.83 -19.42 6.48
C GLN A 7 -14.51 -19.06 7.16
N GLU A 8 -14.35 -19.41 8.43
CA GLU A 8 -13.12 -19.21 9.19
C GLU A 8 -11.94 -19.95 8.56
N ARG A 9 -12.11 -21.22 8.15
CA ARG A 9 -11.09 -21.96 7.40
C ARG A 9 -10.69 -21.30 6.09
N ILE A 10 -11.66 -20.82 5.30
CA ILE A 10 -11.39 -20.13 4.02
C ILE A 10 -10.56 -18.88 4.28
N LEU A 11 -10.96 -18.05 5.25
CA LEU A 11 -10.28 -16.80 5.57
C LEU A 11 -8.87 -17.06 6.14
N HIS A 12 -8.70 -18.03 7.04
CA HIS A 12 -7.38 -18.41 7.54
C HIS A 12 -6.44 -18.92 6.44
N ALA A 13 -6.96 -19.74 5.50
CA ALA A 13 -6.18 -20.23 4.37
C ALA A 13 -5.77 -19.07 3.45
N ALA A 14 -6.70 -18.18 3.13
CA ALA A 14 -6.43 -17.00 2.30
C ALA A 14 -5.37 -16.07 2.91
N ALA A 15 -5.48 -15.79 4.22
CA ALA A 15 -4.56 -14.92 4.94
C ALA A 15 -3.12 -15.46 5.03
N GLY A 16 -2.94 -16.78 4.92
CA GLY A 16 -1.62 -17.42 4.90
C GLY A 16 -0.93 -17.39 3.52
N ARG A 17 -1.65 -17.04 2.45
CA ARG A 17 -1.13 -17.07 1.08
C ARG A 17 -0.55 -15.70 0.69
N PRO A 18 0.61 -15.65 0.02
CA PRO A 18 1.16 -14.39 -0.49
C PRO A 18 0.21 -13.62 -1.42
N SER A 19 -0.61 -14.35 -2.19
CA SER A 19 -1.56 -13.75 -3.13
C SER A 19 -2.86 -13.25 -2.47
N HIS A 20 -3.12 -13.66 -1.22
CA HIS A 20 -4.35 -13.39 -0.48
C HIS A 20 -5.64 -13.92 -1.13
N ASP A 21 -5.51 -14.83 -2.11
CA ASP A 21 -6.67 -15.40 -2.80
C ASP A 21 -7.37 -16.45 -1.93
N ILE A 22 -8.70 -16.50 -1.99
CA ILE A 22 -9.49 -17.52 -1.27
C ILE A 22 -9.35 -18.91 -1.89
N GLU A 23 -8.84 -18.99 -3.12
CA GLU A 23 -8.64 -20.23 -3.85
C GLU A 23 -7.26 -20.86 -3.63
N PRO A 24 -7.16 -22.20 -3.55
CA PRO A 24 -8.26 -23.17 -3.64
C PRO A 24 -9.14 -23.19 -2.38
N LEU A 25 -10.44 -23.44 -2.57
CA LEU A 25 -11.39 -23.62 -1.49
C LEU A 25 -11.20 -25.01 -0.84
N PRO A 26 -11.52 -25.15 0.46
CA PRO A 26 -11.38 -26.41 1.15
C PRO A 26 -12.36 -27.47 0.59
N PRO A 27 -12.05 -28.78 0.69
CA PRO A 27 -12.80 -29.86 0.05
C PRO A 27 -14.26 -29.99 0.51
N ASN A 28 -14.61 -29.41 1.66
CA ASN A 28 -15.98 -29.33 2.15
C ASN A 28 -16.84 -28.30 1.41
N VAL A 29 -16.25 -27.55 0.47
CA VAL A 29 -16.95 -26.59 -0.40
C VAL A 29 -16.97 -27.14 -1.82
N ASN A 30 -18.07 -27.80 -2.19
CA ASN A 30 -18.28 -28.32 -3.53
C ASN A 30 -18.75 -27.24 -4.52
N ALA A 31 -18.77 -27.56 -5.81
CA ALA A 31 -19.16 -26.64 -6.88
C ALA A 31 -20.57 -26.04 -6.68
N GLY A 32 -21.51 -26.82 -6.13
CA GLY A 32 -22.91 -26.39 -5.93
C GLY A 32 -23.11 -25.36 -4.81
N ILE A 33 -22.22 -25.31 -3.81
CA ILE A 33 -22.30 -24.33 -2.72
C ILE A 33 -21.22 -23.24 -2.81
N ARG A 34 -20.21 -23.42 -3.69
CA ARG A 34 -19.09 -22.49 -3.87
C ARG A 34 -19.54 -21.05 -4.01
N GLN A 35 -20.40 -20.76 -5.00
CA GLN A 35 -20.79 -19.39 -5.28
C GLN A 35 -21.56 -18.77 -4.12
N ARG A 36 -22.48 -19.53 -3.48
CA ARG A 36 -23.23 -19.08 -2.30
C ARG A 36 -22.32 -18.70 -1.13
N VAL A 37 -21.25 -19.48 -0.90
CA VAL A 37 -20.26 -19.18 0.16
C VAL A 37 -19.51 -17.90 -0.17
N ILE A 38 -19.06 -17.73 -1.42
CA ILE A 38 -18.36 -16.52 -1.88
C ILE A 38 -19.27 -15.30 -1.74
N ASP A 39 -20.50 -15.36 -2.27
CA ASP A 39 -21.46 -14.26 -2.20
C ASP A 39 -21.75 -13.86 -0.75
N GLY A 40 -21.85 -14.83 0.16
CA GLY A 40 -22.01 -14.58 1.59
C GLY A 40 -20.82 -13.88 2.22
N LEU A 41 -19.59 -14.21 1.81
CA LEU A 41 -18.37 -13.55 2.29
C LEU A 41 -18.23 -12.13 1.70
N VAL A 42 -18.56 -11.96 0.42
CA VAL A 42 -18.56 -10.66 -0.28
C VAL A 42 -19.63 -9.72 0.30
N LYS A 43 -20.86 -10.21 0.52
CA LYS A 43 -21.94 -9.43 1.14
C LYS A 43 -21.58 -8.92 2.53
N ARG A 44 -20.72 -9.67 3.25
CA ARG A 44 -20.20 -9.29 4.57
C ARG A 44 -18.93 -8.44 4.50
N GLY A 45 -18.43 -8.14 3.30
CA GLY A 45 -17.21 -7.37 3.07
C GLY A 45 -15.93 -8.09 3.50
N LEU A 46 -15.97 -9.40 3.78
CA LEU A 46 -14.81 -10.19 4.24
C LEU A 46 -13.92 -10.63 3.08
N VAL A 47 -14.47 -10.64 1.88
CA VAL A 47 -13.80 -10.98 0.63
C VAL A 47 -14.15 -9.91 -0.41
N GLU A 48 -13.19 -9.54 -1.25
CA GLU A 48 -13.36 -8.64 -2.39
C GLU A 48 -12.98 -9.33 -3.69
N PHE A 49 -13.62 -8.95 -4.80
CA PHE A 49 -13.23 -9.39 -6.13
C PHE A 49 -12.30 -8.34 -6.75
N LYS A 50 -11.06 -8.73 -7.03
CA LYS A 50 -10.03 -7.82 -7.54
C LYS A 50 -9.13 -8.53 -8.54
N ARG A 51 -8.93 -7.93 -9.71
CA ARG A 51 -8.08 -8.47 -10.79
C ARG A 51 -8.48 -9.90 -11.20
N GLY A 52 -9.78 -10.18 -11.29
CA GLY A 52 -10.27 -11.49 -11.75
C GLY A 52 -10.32 -12.59 -10.70
N VAL A 53 -9.93 -12.31 -9.45
CA VAL A 53 -9.87 -13.30 -8.36
C VAL A 53 -10.51 -12.78 -7.08
N TYR A 54 -11.02 -13.69 -6.26
CA TYR A 54 -11.56 -13.37 -4.94
C TYR A 54 -10.46 -13.40 -3.88
N ARG A 55 -10.34 -12.32 -3.11
CA ARG A 55 -9.29 -12.12 -2.10
C ARG A 55 -9.87 -11.76 -0.75
N ILE A 56 -9.20 -12.19 0.31
CA ILE A 56 -9.57 -11.74 1.66
C ILE A 56 -9.35 -10.23 1.79
N SER A 57 -10.33 -9.53 2.35
CA SER A 57 -10.26 -8.08 2.61
C SER A 57 -9.61 -7.79 3.96
N THR A 58 -9.33 -6.52 4.25
CA THR A 58 -8.89 -6.08 5.59
C THR A 58 -9.88 -6.48 6.67
N ALA A 59 -11.19 -6.34 6.43
CA ALA A 59 -12.22 -6.78 7.38
C ALA A 59 -12.23 -8.31 7.55
N GLY A 60 -11.95 -9.07 6.49
CA GLY A 60 -11.78 -10.51 6.57
C GLY A 60 -10.62 -10.93 7.47
N HIS A 61 -9.50 -10.22 7.36
CA HIS A 61 -8.32 -10.40 8.20
C HIS A 61 -8.59 -10.05 9.68
N GLU A 62 -9.28 -8.94 9.95
CA GLU A 62 -9.70 -8.57 11.30
C GLU A 62 -10.66 -9.59 11.91
N ALA A 63 -11.60 -10.11 11.10
CA ALA A 63 -12.58 -11.10 11.55
C ALA A 63 -11.95 -12.43 12.00
N ILE A 64 -10.74 -12.76 11.54
CA ILE A 64 -9.96 -13.93 11.97
C ILE A 64 -8.84 -13.59 12.97
N GLY A 65 -8.82 -12.36 13.49
CA GLY A 65 -7.79 -11.88 14.44
C GLY A 65 -6.38 -11.80 13.87
N LYS A 66 -6.23 -11.81 12.53
CA LYS A 66 -4.95 -11.69 11.84
C LYS A 66 -4.99 -10.47 10.94
N PRO A 67 -4.79 -9.24 11.47
CA PRO A 67 -4.74 -8.05 10.64
C PRO A 67 -3.75 -8.27 9.49
N PRO A 68 -4.05 -7.78 8.27
CA PRO A 68 -3.14 -7.97 7.16
C PRO A 68 -1.81 -7.30 7.53
N LYS A 69 -0.69 -7.93 7.19
CA LYS A 69 0.59 -7.22 7.20
C LYS A 69 0.45 -6.13 6.14
N THR A 70 0.10 -4.92 6.58
CA THR A 70 0.01 -3.80 5.66
C THR A 70 1.42 -3.55 5.14
N ASP A 71 1.67 -3.90 3.88
CA ASP A 71 2.80 -3.39 3.09
C ASP A 71 2.65 -1.89 2.83
N LYS A 72 2.20 -1.11 3.84
CA LYS A 72 2.38 0.33 3.80
C LYS A 72 3.89 0.52 3.68
N PRO A 73 4.39 1.09 2.57
CA PRO A 73 5.82 1.22 2.40
C PRO A 73 6.34 2.07 3.54
N THR A 74 7.14 1.49 4.43
CA THR A 74 7.82 2.24 5.47
C THR A 74 9.09 2.85 4.89
N LEU A 75 9.47 4.01 5.40
CA LEU A 75 10.72 4.65 5.04
C LEU A 75 11.90 3.79 5.47
N ARG A 76 12.58 3.16 4.50
CA ARG A 76 13.84 2.46 4.77
C ARG A 76 14.97 3.49 4.84
N SER A 77 15.58 3.61 6.02
CA SER A 77 16.76 4.44 6.26
C SER A 77 17.93 4.04 5.33
N GLY A 78 18.81 5.00 5.02
CA GLY A 78 20.00 4.78 4.18
C GLY A 78 19.77 4.75 2.67
N THR A 79 18.52 4.81 2.18
CA THR A 79 18.21 4.87 0.75
C THR A 79 18.36 6.29 0.18
N LYS A 80 18.59 6.42 -1.14
CA LYS A 80 18.58 7.73 -1.82
C LYS A 80 17.26 8.48 -1.65
N GLN A 81 16.14 7.73 -1.63
CA GLN A 81 14.83 8.29 -1.30
C GLN A 81 14.77 8.84 0.13
N ALA A 82 15.35 8.14 1.12
CA ALA A 82 15.42 8.63 2.49
C ALA A 82 16.26 9.92 2.59
N ARG A 83 17.40 9.99 1.90
CA ARG A 83 18.21 11.23 1.82
C ARG A 83 17.42 12.39 1.20
N MET A 84 16.72 12.16 0.09
CA MET A 84 15.85 13.17 -0.52
C MET A 84 14.78 13.68 0.46
N ILE A 85 14.16 12.79 1.23
CA ILE A 85 13.15 13.17 2.23
C ILE A 85 13.75 13.99 3.35
N GLU A 86 14.96 13.66 3.81
CA GLU A 86 15.68 14.44 4.82
C GLU A 86 15.96 15.87 4.32
N LEU A 87 16.41 16.02 3.07
CA LEU A 87 16.58 17.32 2.42
C LEU A 87 15.26 18.12 2.37
N LEU A 88 14.17 17.47 1.97
CA LEU A 88 12.85 18.10 1.86
C LEU A 88 12.19 18.42 3.22
N ARG A 89 12.61 17.75 4.31
CA ARG A 89 12.17 18.03 5.68
C ARG A 89 12.90 19.21 6.33
N ARG A 90 14.01 19.68 5.72
CA ARG A 90 14.70 20.88 6.22
C ARG A 90 13.75 22.08 6.19
N PRO A 91 13.86 23.04 7.12
CA PRO A 91 13.00 24.23 7.13
C PRO A 91 13.01 25.02 5.80
N LYS A 92 14.18 25.07 5.14
CA LYS A 92 14.39 25.70 3.83
C LYS A 92 13.93 24.84 2.64
N GLY A 93 13.57 23.58 2.89
CA GLY A 93 13.37 22.58 1.86
C GLY A 93 14.61 22.32 1.02
N ALA A 94 14.39 21.74 -0.16
CA ALA A 94 15.44 21.53 -1.14
C ALA A 94 14.99 21.84 -2.56
N SER A 95 15.90 22.36 -3.38
CA SER A 95 15.74 22.48 -4.82
C SER A 95 15.99 21.14 -5.50
N ILE A 96 15.58 21.01 -6.77
CA ILE A 96 15.88 19.81 -7.56
C ILE A 96 17.39 19.65 -7.73
N GLU A 97 18.12 20.74 -7.93
CA GLU A 97 19.58 20.73 -8.09
C GLU A 97 20.29 20.24 -6.83
N GLU A 98 19.88 20.71 -5.64
CA GLU A 98 20.40 20.24 -4.36
C GLU A 98 20.16 18.72 -4.19
N ILE A 99 18.97 18.22 -4.57
CA ILE A 99 18.66 16.78 -4.51
C ILE A 99 19.48 15.97 -5.52
N VAL A 100 19.68 16.50 -6.73
CA VAL A 100 20.50 15.86 -7.77
C VAL A 100 21.94 15.72 -7.28
N ALA A 101 22.51 16.77 -6.70
CA ALA A 101 23.87 16.75 -6.16
C ALA A 101 24.05 15.68 -5.06
N GLU A 102 23.06 15.54 -4.17
CA GLU A 102 23.13 14.61 -3.02
C GLU A 102 22.82 13.15 -3.39
N THR A 103 21.98 12.92 -4.41
CA THR A 103 21.52 11.57 -4.76
C THR A 103 22.18 11.00 -6.02
N GLY A 104 22.77 11.85 -6.86
CA GLY A 104 23.25 11.51 -8.20
C GLY A 104 22.13 11.12 -9.17
N TRP A 105 20.87 11.45 -8.86
CA TRP A 105 19.74 11.20 -9.76
C TRP A 105 19.62 12.28 -10.82
N LEU A 106 19.03 11.93 -11.97
CA LEU A 106 18.66 12.93 -12.96
C LEU A 106 17.44 13.75 -12.49
N PRO A 107 17.30 15.01 -12.95
CA PRO A 107 16.19 15.87 -12.54
C PRO A 107 14.79 15.28 -12.75
N HIS A 108 14.56 14.48 -13.80
CA HIS A 108 13.27 13.83 -14.04
C HIS A 108 13.02 12.65 -13.09
N THR A 109 14.07 11.98 -12.63
CA THR A 109 13.98 10.89 -11.64
C THR A 109 13.60 11.46 -10.27
N VAL A 110 14.15 12.62 -9.90
CA VAL A 110 13.76 13.36 -8.69
C VAL A 110 12.27 13.71 -8.73
N ARG A 111 11.82 14.36 -9.81
CA ARG A 111 10.39 14.73 -9.99
C ARG A 111 9.46 13.51 -9.97
N GLY A 112 9.86 12.42 -10.63
CA GLY A 112 9.13 11.16 -10.63
C GLY A 112 9.01 10.56 -9.22
N THR A 113 10.09 10.60 -8.44
CA THR A 113 10.12 10.08 -7.07
C THR A 113 9.26 10.93 -6.13
N MET A 114 9.30 12.26 -6.24
CA MET A 114 8.46 13.18 -5.47
C MET A 114 6.96 12.90 -5.71
N THR A 115 6.57 12.67 -6.96
CA THR A 115 5.16 12.45 -7.31
C THR A 115 4.71 11.02 -6.98
N ASN A 116 5.47 10.01 -7.38
CA ASN A 116 5.05 8.63 -7.25
C ASN A 116 5.36 8.05 -5.88
N ALA A 117 6.61 8.14 -5.43
CA ALA A 117 7.02 7.55 -4.16
C ALA A 117 6.54 8.39 -2.96
N LEU A 118 6.76 9.70 -2.96
CA LEU A 118 6.44 10.52 -1.79
C LEU A 118 4.93 10.80 -1.66
N LYS A 119 4.31 11.41 -2.67
CA LYS A 119 2.87 11.74 -2.61
C LYS A 119 1.98 10.50 -2.67
N LYS A 120 2.11 9.67 -3.72
CA LYS A 120 1.16 8.56 -3.94
C LYS A 120 1.39 7.35 -3.03
N ARG A 121 2.64 6.91 -2.87
CA ARG A 121 2.95 5.68 -2.11
C ARG A 121 3.10 5.92 -0.61
N LEU A 122 3.77 6.99 -0.21
CA LEU A 122 4.01 7.32 1.20
C LEU A 122 3.00 8.29 1.79
N GLY A 123 2.15 8.92 0.98
CA GLY A 123 1.13 9.86 1.45
C GLY A 123 1.71 11.16 2.03
N LEU A 124 2.94 11.55 1.65
CA LEU A 124 3.57 12.76 2.16
C LEU A 124 3.04 14.01 1.46
N THR A 125 2.73 15.05 2.24
CA THR A 125 2.33 16.35 1.74
C THR A 125 3.56 17.12 1.26
N LEU A 126 3.61 17.47 -0.02
CA LEU A 126 4.75 18.17 -0.61
C LEU A 126 4.30 19.51 -1.17
N THR A 127 4.83 20.58 -0.60
CA THR A 127 4.64 21.97 -1.00
C THR A 127 5.81 22.44 -1.87
N SER A 128 5.58 23.46 -2.70
CA SER A 128 6.63 24.08 -3.51
C SER A 128 6.53 25.59 -3.42
N GLU A 129 7.67 26.25 -3.32
CA GLU A 129 7.79 27.70 -3.27
C GLU A 129 8.84 28.16 -4.28
N LYS A 130 8.57 29.28 -4.93
CA LYS A 130 9.51 29.94 -5.83
C LYS A 130 9.64 31.38 -5.38
N ALA A 131 10.71 31.69 -4.66
CA ALA A 131 11.09 33.06 -4.34
C ALA A 131 11.65 33.74 -5.60
N GLU A 132 11.58 35.07 -5.64
CA GLU A 132 12.05 35.87 -6.77
C GLU A 132 13.55 35.70 -6.96
N GLY A 133 13.98 35.33 -8.17
CA GLY A 133 15.39 35.06 -8.49
C GLY A 133 15.96 33.73 -7.96
N GLU A 134 15.22 32.97 -7.14
CA GLU A 134 15.70 31.70 -6.57
C GLU A 134 15.16 30.45 -7.28
N PRO A 135 15.92 29.33 -7.24
CA PRO A 135 15.43 28.04 -7.71
C PRO A 135 14.22 27.59 -6.89
N ARG A 136 13.27 26.92 -7.55
CA ARG A 136 12.07 26.39 -6.87
C ARG A 136 12.47 25.40 -5.78
N ARG A 137 12.03 25.66 -4.55
CA ARG A 137 12.26 24.84 -3.35
C ARG A 137 11.03 24.01 -3.04
N TYR A 138 11.26 22.77 -2.61
CA TYR A 138 10.21 21.84 -2.24
C TYR A 138 10.35 21.45 -0.76
N ARG A 139 9.21 21.31 -0.08
CA ARG A 139 9.14 21.01 1.36
C ARG A 139 8.11 19.93 1.64
N ILE A 140 8.41 19.06 2.59
CA ILE A 140 7.41 18.14 3.16
C ILE A 140 6.76 18.85 4.35
N ALA A 141 5.43 18.98 4.31
CA ALA A 141 4.61 19.56 5.37
C ALA A 141 4.12 18.48 6.35
#